data_AF-A0A9P6MCJ7-F1
#
_entry.id   AF-A0A9P6MCJ7-F1
#
_cell.length_a   1.000
_cell.length_b   1.000
_cell.length_c   1.000
_cell.angle_alpha   90.00
_cell.angle_beta   90.00
_cell.angle_gamma   90.00
#
_symmetry.space_group_name_H-M   'P 1'
#
loop_
_entity.id
_entity.type
_entity.pdbx_description
1 polymer ?
#
loop_
_entity_poly.entity_id
_entity_poly.type
_entity_poly.pdbx_seq_one_letter_code
_entity_poly.pdbx_strand_id
1 'polypeptide(L)'
;MTYRLPGDSSAGRTDDELKQDIARASRTIQDLIGVYPRYMKLHESGLKDARVLNLIKSMGYTLVGFNMDEYDYKYNTAATAGQIAEIYNTMFTKQMDAFGRKASYIVSGYDIPSTGAAAALPKVINTIQAHEYDMVRLDGCTNDKTPYKKDPILNNGYIGDAKSFGAAEYKHGQKVVANNPTQGSSKNANTAPAAGVNDNLTPTSGKITEGGDVKKSSSSRLTSAVSVVAMLPALICVYLL
;
A
#
# COMPACT_ATOMS: atom_id res chain seq x y z
N MET A 1 2.79 -3.84 -10.71
CA MET A 1 2.10 -5.04 -10.18
C MET A 1 2.85 -5.58 -8.99
N THR A 2 2.15 -6.22 -8.07
CA THR A 2 2.78 -6.99 -6.99
C THR A 2 2.66 -8.45 -7.32
N TYR A 3 3.78 -9.16 -7.32
CA TYR A 3 3.83 -10.56 -7.63
C TYR A 3 4.30 -11.34 -6.40
N ARG A 4 3.48 -12.34 -6.04
CA ARG A 4 3.59 -13.20 -4.86
C ARG A 4 3.38 -12.49 -3.54
N LEU A 5 2.59 -13.11 -2.67
CA LEU A 5 2.20 -12.61 -1.35
C LEU A 5 3.00 -13.30 -0.24
N PRO A 6 2.94 -12.80 1.01
CA PRO A 6 3.47 -13.53 2.15
C PRO A 6 3.02 -14.99 2.15
N GLY A 7 3.95 -15.93 2.23
CA GLY A 7 3.69 -17.37 2.25
C GLY A 7 3.79 -18.09 0.90
N ASP A 8 3.87 -17.38 -0.21
CA ASP A 8 4.08 -18.01 -1.53
C ASP A 8 5.50 -18.57 -1.66
N SER A 9 5.62 -19.81 -2.16
CA SER A 9 6.90 -20.49 -2.39
C SER A 9 7.04 -21.00 -3.83
N SER A 10 8.22 -20.80 -4.41
CA SER A 10 8.58 -21.27 -5.77
C SER A 10 9.16 -22.68 -5.75
N ALA A 11 9.34 -23.26 -4.57
CA ALA A 11 9.80 -24.64 -4.40
C ALA A 11 8.85 -25.59 -5.14
N GLY A 12 9.43 -26.53 -5.90
CA GLY A 12 8.69 -27.53 -6.67
C GLY A 12 8.05 -27.03 -7.97
N ARG A 13 8.08 -25.72 -8.28
CA ARG A 13 7.61 -25.19 -9.56
C ARG A 13 8.72 -25.14 -10.60
N THR A 14 8.43 -25.55 -11.82
CA THR A 14 9.28 -25.38 -13.01
C THR A 14 9.35 -23.92 -13.46
N ASP A 15 10.32 -23.60 -14.31
CA ASP A 15 10.48 -22.26 -14.87
C ASP A 15 9.28 -21.85 -15.73
N ASP A 16 8.73 -22.78 -16.51
CA ASP A 16 7.56 -22.49 -17.35
C ASP A 16 6.30 -22.29 -16.50
N GLU A 17 6.11 -23.06 -15.43
CA GLU A 17 5.01 -22.81 -14.47
C GLU A 17 5.14 -21.42 -13.83
N LEU A 18 6.34 -21.00 -13.46
CA LEU A 18 6.58 -19.67 -12.90
C LEU A 18 6.32 -18.56 -13.93
N LYS A 19 6.78 -18.73 -15.18
CA LYS A 19 6.49 -17.78 -16.27
C LYS A 19 4.99 -17.66 -16.52
N GLN A 20 4.27 -18.78 -16.55
CA GLN A 20 2.82 -18.78 -16.74
C GLN A 20 2.07 -18.16 -15.56
N ASP A 21 2.56 -18.37 -14.33
CA ASP A 21 2.01 -17.75 -13.12
C ASP A 21 2.16 -16.22 -13.14
N ILE A 22 3.36 -15.73 -13.47
CA ILE A 22 3.65 -14.31 -13.70
C ILE A 22 2.74 -13.75 -14.79
N ALA A 23 2.66 -14.44 -15.93
CA ALA A 23 1.87 -13.99 -17.07
C ALA A 23 0.37 -13.95 -16.76
N ARG A 24 -0.13 -14.90 -15.96
CA ARG A 24 -1.52 -14.92 -15.48
C ARG A 24 -1.81 -13.69 -14.62
N ALA A 25 -0.94 -13.38 -13.64
CA ALA A 25 -1.09 -12.19 -12.82
C ALA A 25 -1.04 -10.90 -13.65
N SER A 26 -0.17 -10.84 -14.67
CA SER A 26 -0.11 -9.72 -15.60
C SER A 26 -1.35 -9.60 -16.48
N ARG A 27 -1.96 -10.72 -16.92
CA ARG A 27 -3.20 -10.74 -17.70
C ARG A 27 -4.38 -10.26 -16.89
N THR A 28 -4.50 -10.67 -15.62
CA THR A 28 -5.54 -10.15 -14.71
C THR A 28 -5.53 -8.62 -14.65
N ILE A 29 -4.35 -7.99 -14.62
CA ILE A 29 -4.24 -6.53 -14.63
C ILE A 29 -4.60 -5.97 -16.01
N GLN A 30 -4.14 -6.61 -17.09
CA GLN A 30 -4.49 -6.19 -18.45
C GLN A 30 -5.99 -6.26 -18.74
N ASP A 31 -6.70 -7.26 -18.21
CA ASP A 31 -8.15 -7.36 -18.32
C ASP A 31 -8.87 -6.19 -17.64
N LEU A 32 -8.24 -5.58 -16.61
CA LEU A 32 -8.80 -4.45 -15.87
C LEU A 32 -8.45 -3.08 -16.47
N ILE A 33 -7.22 -2.90 -16.97
CA ILE A 33 -6.71 -1.58 -17.40
C ILE A 33 -6.24 -1.52 -18.86
N GLY A 34 -6.35 -2.61 -19.62
CA GLY A 34 -6.03 -2.69 -21.05
C GLY A 34 -4.55 -2.82 -21.40
N VAL A 35 -3.64 -2.86 -20.42
CA VAL A 35 -2.18 -2.89 -20.64
C VAL A 35 -1.47 -3.88 -19.71
N TYR A 36 -0.36 -4.48 -20.17
CA TYR A 36 0.47 -5.34 -19.34
C TYR A 36 1.46 -4.50 -18.52
N PRO A 37 1.47 -4.59 -17.18
CA PRO A 37 2.44 -3.87 -16.36
C PRO A 37 3.88 -4.31 -16.64
N ARG A 38 4.81 -3.36 -16.78
CA ARG A 38 6.26 -3.65 -16.81
C ARG A 38 6.88 -3.70 -15.42
N TYR A 39 6.43 -2.81 -14.53
CA TYR A 39 6.95 -2.68 -13.18
C TYR A 39 6.39 -3.76 -12.26
N MET A 40 7.27 -4.46 -11.55
CA MET A 40 6.93 -5.55 -10.65
C MET A 40 7.60 -5.36 -9.29
N LYS A 41 6.80 -5.31 -8.23
CA LYS A 41 7.25 -5.47 -6.85
C LYS A 41 7.14 -6.94 -6.48
N LEU A 42 8.21 -7.51 -5.94
CA LEU A 42 8.12 -8.78 -5.22
C LEU A 42 7.91 -8.47 -3.74
N HIS A 43 7.06 -9.25 -3.09
CA HIS A 43 7.05 -9.25 -1.63
C HIS A 43 8.43 -9.68 -1.12
N GLU A 44 8.91 -9.12 0.00
CA GLU A 44 10.29 -9.33 0.47
C GLU A 44 10.66 -10.80 0.69
N SER A 45 9.69 -11.64 1.05
CA SER A 45 9.85 -13.10 1.14
C SER A 45 10.25 -13.74 -0.19
N GLY A 46 9.82 -13.18 -1.33
CA GLY A 46 10.11 -13.65 -2.68
C GLY A 46 11.45 -13.20 -3.26
N LEU A 47 12.10 -12.18 -2.67
CA LEU A 47 13.42 -11.70 -3.12
C LEU A 47 14.56 -12.71 -2.88
N LYS A 48 14.29 -13.79 -2.14
CA LYS A 48 15.28 -14.82 -1.81
C LYS A 48 15.49 -15.87 -2.92
N ASP A 49 14.62 -15.93 -3.93
CA ASP A 49 14.76 -16.88 -5.03
C ASP A 49 15.38 -16.22 -6.28
N ALA A 50 16.68 -16.38 -6.46
CA ALA A 50 17.43 -15.87 -7.60
C ALA A 50 16.91 -16.39 -8.96
N ARG A 51 16.32 -17.59 -9.00
CA ARG A 51 15.73 -18.16 -10.22
C ARG A 51 14.52 -17.35 -10.65
N VAL A 52 13.62 -17.05 -9.72
CA VAL A 52 12.44 -16.20 -9.98
C VAL A 52 12.88 -14.80 -10.42
N LEU A 53 13.87 -14.21 -9.75
CA LEU A 53 14.42 -12.90 -10.14
C LEU A 53 14.95 -12.89 -11.58
N ASN A 54 15.70 -13.92 -11.96
CA ASN A 54 16.24 -14.06 -13.32
C ASN A 54 15.15 -14.30 -14.35
N LEU A 55 14.13 -15.10 -14.03
CA LEU A 55 12.97 -15.31 -14.90
C LEU A 55 12.23 -13.99 -15.17
N ILE A 56 11.90 -13.25 -14.12
CA ILE A 56 11.20 -11.95 -14.22
C ILE A 56 11.98 -10.99 -15.13
N LYS A 57 13.30 -10.89 -14.92
CA LYS A 57 14.19 -10.06 -15.77
C LYS A 57 14.22 -10.57 -17.22
N SER A 58 14.32 -11.87 -17.43
CA SER A 58 14.36 -12.47 -18.78
C SER A 58 13.07 -12.23 -19.57
N MET A 59 11.93 -12.18 -18.87
CA MET A 59 10.62 -11.85 -19.43
C MET A 59 10.48 -10.34 -19.70
N GLY A 60 11.45 -9.51 -19.33
CA GLY A 60 11.43 -8.05 -19.57
C GLY A 60 10.60 -7.26 -18.55
N TYR A 61 10.36 -7.79 -17.35
CA TYR A 61 9.80 -6.98 -16.26
C TYR A 61 10.91 -6.20 -15.55
N THR A 62 10.56 -5.02 -15.04
CA THR A 62 11.42 -4.20 -14.20
C THR A 62 11.07 -4.45 -12.74
N LEU A 63 11.99 -5.06 -12.00
CA LEU A 63 11.87 -5.23 -10.55
C LEU A 63 12.00 -3.87 -9.85
N VAL A 64 11.05 -3.57 -8.97
CA VAL A 64 10.97 -2.30 -8.23
C VAL A 64 11.18 -2.57 -6.74
N GLY A 65 12.23 -1.98 -6.19
CA GLY A 65 12.46 -1.87 -4.74
C GLY A 65 11.92 -0.56 -4.19
N PHE A 66 12.23 -0.26 -2.93
CA PHE A 66 11.89 1.00 -2.28
C PHE A 66 13.10 1.53 -1.51
N ASN A 67 13.16 2.83 -1.27
CA ASN A 67 14.15 3.47 -0.40
C ASN A 67 13.49 4.22 0.78
N MET A 68 12.17 4.07 0.95
CA MET A 68 11.42 4.52 2.11
C MET A 68 10.29 3.53 2.43
N ASP A 69 10.30 2.98 3.65
CA ASP A 69 9.18 2.22 4.23
C ASP A 69 8.37 3.19 5.12
N GLU A 70 7.08 3.33 4.84
CA GLU A 70 6.21 4.22 5.61
C GLU A 70 5.61 3.54 6.86
N TYR A 71 5.96 2.28 7.13
CA TYR A 71 5.60 1.52 8.32
C TYR A 71 4.09 1.52 8.63
N ASP A 72 3.26 1.60 7.60
CA ASP A 72 1.79 1.64 7.71
C ASP A 72 1.19 0.42 8.41
N TYR A 73 1.87 -0.73 8.34
CA TYR A 73 1.56 -1.95 9.07
C TYR A 73 1.76 -1.84 10.59
N LYS A 74 2.57 -0.89 11.08
CA LYS A 74 2.75 -0.60 12.51
C LYS A 74 1.73 0.41 13.04
N TYR A 75 1.26 1.31 12.18
CA TYR A 75 0.38 2.41 12.53
C TYR A 75 -1.07 2.17 12.08
N ASN A 76 -1.57 0.98 12.36
CA ASN A 76 -2.81 0.43 11.81
C ASN A 76 -4.12 0.85 12.51
N THR A 77 -4.09 1.88 13.36
CA THR A 77 -5.29 2.41 14.02
C THR A 77 -5.51 3.87 13.64
N ALA A 78 -6.75 4.35 13.72
CA ALA A 78 -7.05 5.75 13.46
C ALA A 78 -6.25 6.72 14.36
N ALA A 79 -5.96 6.31 15.60
CA ALA A 79 -5.19 7.12 16.55
C ALA A 79 -3.70 7.19 16.19
N THR A 80 -3.14 6.12 15.61
CA THR A 80 -1.71 6.03 15.30
C THR A 80 -1.37 6.33 13.83
N ALA A 81 -2.33 6.25 12.91
CA ALA A 81 -2.12 6.46 11.47
C ALA A 81 -1.45 7.81 11.15
N GLY A 82 -1.73 8.86 11.93
CA GLY A 82 -1.06 10.16 11.77
C GLY A 82 0.46 10.12 11.87
N GLN A 83 1.03 9.11 12.55
CA GLN A 83 2.48 8.91 12.69
C GLN A 83 3.16 8.54 11.37
N ILE A 84 2.41 8.04 10.37
CA ILE A 84 2.95 7.79 9.03
C ILE A 84 3.47 9.10 8.41
N ALA A 85 2.74 10.22 8.57
CA ALA A 85 3.19 11.52 8.05
C ALA A 85 4.50 12.00 8.69
N GLU A 86 4.77 11.63 9.94
CA GLU A 86 6.03 11.98 10.62
C GLU A 86 7.23 11.22 10.05
N ILE A 87 7.02 10.06 9.45
CA ILE A 87 8.08 9.34 8.74
C ILE A 87 8.54 10.14 7.52
N TYR A 88 7.59 10.62 6.71
CA TYR A 88 7.89 11.49 5.57
C TYR A 88 8.62 12.75 6.02
N ASN A 89 8.08 13.43 7.04
CA ASN A 89 8.68 14.65 7.61
C ASN A 89 10.13 14.41 8.08
N THR A 90 10.36 13.31 8.81
CA THR A 90 11.68 12.94 9.32
C THR A 90 12.64 12.61 8.18
N MET A 91 12.21 11.85 7.17
CA MET A 91 13.05 11.45 6.05
C MET A 91 13.47 12.65 5.20
N PHE A 92 12.55 13.56 4.92
CA PHE A 92 12.83 14.76 4.12
C PHE A 92 13.73 15.76 4.87
N THR A 93 13.43 16.01 6.14
CA THR A 93 14.26 16.88 6.99
C THR A 93 15.69 16.35 7.10
N LYS A 94 15.86 15.06 7.44
CA LYS A 94 17.20 14.46 7.56
C LYS A 94 18.00 14.51 6.26
N GLN A 95 17.34 14.30 5.13
CA GLN A 95 17.98 14.40 3.81
C GLN A 95 18.45 15.82 3.53
N MET A 96 17.64 16.83 3.83
CA MET A 96 18.01 18.22 3.68
C MET A 96 19.16 18.60 4.63
N ASP A 97 19.07 18.21 5.90
CA ASP A 97 20.10 18.52 6.91
C ASP A 97 21.46 17.88 6.57
N ALA A 98 21.44 16.64 6.08
CA ALA A 98 22.67 15.90 5.79
C ALA A 98 23.36 16.33 4.49
N PHE A 99 22.59 16.77 3.47
CA PHE A 99 23.12 16.96 2.12
C PHE A 99 22.83 18.33 1.51
N GLY A 100 22.05 19.19 2.16
CA GLY A 100 21.65 20.50 1.63
C GLY A 100 20.83 20.42 0.34
N ARG A 101 20.22 19.26 0.07
CA ARG A 101 19.44 19.01 -1.16
C ARG A 101 18.40 17.92 -0.95
N LYS A 102 17.31 18.02 -1.73
CA LYS A 102 16.27 16.99 -1.80
C LYS A 102 16.78 15.72 -2.50
N ALA A 103 16.12 14.59 -2.23
CA ALA A 103 16.32 13.32 -2.92
C ALA A 103 15.06 12.90 -3.70
N SER A 104 15.00 11.68 -4.22
CA SER A 104 13.76 11.09 -4.71
C SER A 104 13.50 9.80 -3.95
N TYR A 105 12.22 9.51 -3.70
CA TYR A 105 11.85 8.35 -2.89
C TYR A 105 10.88 7.46 -3.64
N ILE A 106 11.16 6.17 -3.66
CA ILE A 106 10.18 5.14 -3.98
C ILE A 106 9.68 4.60 -2.66
N VAL A 107 8.41 4.82 -2.37
CA VAL A 107 7.79 4.50 -1.08
C VAL A 107 7.08 3.17 -1.16
N SER A 108 7.28 2.34 -0.13
CA SER A 108 6.52 1.12 0.08
C SER A 108 5.44 1.35 1.14
N GLY A 109 4.19 1.10 0.76
CA GLY A 109 3.04 1.01 1.66
C GLY A 109 2.06 -0.09 1.21
N TYR A 110 1.05 -0.35 2.04
CA TYR A 110 -0.06 -1.26 1.76
C TYR A 110 -1.38 -0.50 1.85
N ASP A 111 -2.17 -0.55 0.79
CA ASP A 111 -3.48 0.13 0.70
C ASP A 111 -4.64 -0.77 1.18
N ILE A 112 -4.35 -1.69 2.11
CA ILE A 112 -5.33 -2.67 2.60
C ILE A 112 -6.00 -2.19 3.90
N PRO A 113 -7.24 -2.63 4.20
CA PRO A 113 -7.98 -2.16 5.38
C PRO A 113 -7.30 -2.40 6.73
N SER A 114 -6.31 -3.30 6.80
CA SER A 114 -5.58 -3.61 8.03
C SER A 114 -4.38 -2.70 8.30
N THR A 115 -4.11 -1.69 7.48
CA THR A 115 -3.03 -0.70 7.71
C THR A 115 -3.58 0.70 7.97
N GLY A 116 -2.72 1.60 8.44
CA GLY A 116 -3.05 3.01 8.66
C GLY A 116 -3.07 3.88 7.40
N ALA A 117 -2.65 3.34 6.25
CA ALA A 117 -2.34 4.13 5.06
C ALA A 117 -3.50 5.02 4.61
N ALA A 118 -4.71 4.45 4.50
CA ALA A 118 -5.89 5.19 4.08
C ALA A 118 -6.27 6.34 5.04
N ALA A 119 -6.17 6.09 6.35
CA ALA A 119 -6.48 7.11 7.37
C ALA A 119 -5.40 8.22 7.45
N ALA A 120 -4.15 7.90 7.12
CA ALA A 120 -3.04 8.84 7.14
C ALA A 120 -2.95 9.73 5.90
N LEU A 121 -3.56 9.30 4.78
CA LEU A 121 -3.35 9.87 3.46
C LEU A 121 -3.46 11.41 3.40
N PRO A 122 -4.45 12.09 4.01
CA PRO A 122 -4.52 13.55 3.99
C PRO A 122 -3.29 14.23 4.62
N LYS A 123 -2.82 13.70 5.77
CA LYS A 123 -1.64 14.23 6.45
C LYS A 123 -0.36 13.95 5.66
N VAL A 124 -0.22 12.75 5.10
CA VAL A 124 0.91 12.39 4.24
C VAL A 124 1.00 13.32 3.03
N ILE A 125 -0.12 13.55 2.33
CA ILE A 125 -0.18 14.46 1.18
C ILE A 125 0.26 15.88 1.58
N ASN A 126 -0.26 16.39 2.70
CA ASN A 126 0.09 17.72 3.18
C ASN A 126 1.57 17.83 3.59
N THR A 127 2.14 16.79 4.20
CA THR A 127 3.57 16.74 4.53
C THR A 127 4.43 16.74 3.26
N ILE A 128 4.10 15.92 2.26
CA ILE A 128 4.82 15.88 0.98
C ILE A 128 4.80 17.26 0.32
N GLN A 129 3.63 17.91 0.28
CA GLN A 129 3.50 19.26 -0.27
C GLN A 129 4.31 20.29 0.52
N ALA A 130 4.29 20.24 1.86
CA ALA A 130 5.00 21.18 2.71
C ALA A 130 6.53 21.12 2.55
N HIS A 131 7.05 19.96 2.16
CA HIS A 131 8.46 19.76 1.80
C HIS A 131 8.73 20.00 0.30
N GLU A 132 7.73 20.49 -0.44
CA GLU A 132 7.76 20.81 -1.87
C GLU A 132 8.32 19.66 -2.71
N TYR A 133 7.76 18.48 -2.48
CA TYR A 133 7.93 17.29 -3.30
C TYR A 133 6.68 17.02 -4.13
N ASP A 134 6.81 16.35 -5.27
CA ASP A 134 5.66 15.88 -6.07
C ASP A 134 5.51 14.36 -5.98
N MET A 135 4.29 13.89 -5.72
CA MET A 135 3.91 12.50 -5.90
C MET A 135 3.76 12.22 -7.39
N VAL A 136 4.46 11.18 -7.85
CA VAL A 136 4.48 10.74 -9.23
C VAL A 136 4.26 9.24 -9.31
N ARG A 137 3.71 8.81 -10.44
CA ARG A 137 3.72 7.39 -10.81
C ARG A 137 5.16 6.93 -11.08
N LEU A 138 5.42 5.63 -10.98
CA LEU A 138 6.75 5.05 -11.24
C LEU A 138 7.33 5.40 -12.61
N ASP A 139 6.49 5.55 -13.64
CA ASP A 139 6.93 5.96 -14.97
C ASP A 139 7.41 7.42 -15.03
N GLY A 140 6.86 8.31 -14.20
CA GLY A 140 7.43 9.66 -14.03
C GLY A 140 8.72 9.66 -13.23
N CYS A 141 8.77 8.83 -12.19
CA CYS A 141 9.95 8.65 -11.35
C CYS A 141 11.21 8.26 -12.16
N THR A 142 11.03 7.45 -13.20
CA THR A 142 12.09 6.90 -14.04
C THR A 142 12.18 7.54 -15.42
N ASN A 143 11.36 8.57 -15.70
CA ASN A 143 11.21 9.19 -17.01
C ASN A 143 10.88 8.19 -18.15
N ASP A 144 10.14 7.11 -17.84
CA ASP A 144 9.83 6.03 -18.76
C ASP A 144 8.55 6.32 -19.58
N LYS A 145 8.73 6.64 -20.85
CA LYS A 145 7.62 6.86 -21.80
C LYS A 145 6.90 5.58 -22.21
N THR A 146 7.43 4.41 -21.84
CA THR A 146 6.91 3.09 -22.24
C THR A 146 6.79 2.13 -21.05
N PRO A 147 5.91 2.41 -20.07
CA PRO A 147 5.85 1.67 -18.80
C PRO A 147 5.08 0.34 -18.86
N TYR A 148 4.69 -0.11 -20.06
CA TYR A 148 3.91 -1.32 -20.25
C TYR A 148 4.60 -2.29 -21.21
N LYS A 149 4.39 -3.59 -21.00
CA LYS A 149 4.87 -4.65 -21.89
C LYS A 149 3.90 -4.85 -23.07
N LYS A 150 4.42 -5.29 -24.21
CA LYS A 150 3.59 -5.74 -25.35
C LYS A 150 3.00 -7.12 -25.13
N ASP A 151 3.74 -7.99 -24.46
CA ASP A 151 3.37 -9.39 -24.18
C ASP A 151 3.77 -9.75 -22.74
N PRO A 152 2.94 -10.49 -21.99
CA PRO A 152 3.21 -10.80 -20.57
C PRO A 152 4.29 -11.87 -20.37
N ILE A 153 4.67 -12.62 -21.41
CA ILE A 153 5.70 -13.66 -21.38
C ILE A 153 6.95 -13.19 -22.13
N LEU A 154 6.77 -12.66 -23.34
CA LEU A 154 7.87 -12.31 -24.23
C LEU A 154 8.49 -10.96 -23.86
N ASN A 155 9.81 -10.88 -23.97
CA ASN A 155 10.55 -9.62 -23.93
C ASN A 155 10.68 -9.02 -25.35
N ASN A 156 9.55 -8.71 -25.97
CA ASN A 156 9.45 -8.21 -27.35
C ASN A 156 9.19 -6.69 -27.42
N GLY A 157 9.54 -5.98 -26.35
CA GLY A 157 9.47 -4.53 -26.25
C GLY A 157 8.34 -4.00 -25.38
N TYR A 158 8.28 -2.67 -25.33
CA TYR A 158 7.43 -1.90 -24.42
C TYR A 158 6.57 -0.89 -25.19
N ILE A 159 5.49 -0.43 -24.56
CA ILE A 159 4.56 0.57 -25.08
C ILE A 159 4.20 1.58 -24.00
N GLY A 160 3.81 2.76 -24.45
CA GLY A 160 3.13 3.76 -23.64
C GLY A 160 1.66 3.89 -24.06
N ASP A 161 0.87 4.50 -23.20
CA ASP A 161 -0.51 4.90 -23.44
C ASP A 161 -0.65 6.43 -23.29
N ALA A 162 -1.87 6.94 -23.42
CA ALA A 162 -2.15 8.38 -23.28
C ALA A 162 -1.80 8.95 -21.89
N LYS A 163 -1.63 8.10 -20.88
CA LYS A 163 -1.38 8.43 -19.47
C LYS A 163 0.05 8.12 -19.03
N SER A 164 0.93 7.71 -19.95
CA SER A 164 2.33 7.41 -19.68
C SER A 164 3.15 8.69 -19.57
N PHE A 165 4.32 8.64 -18.93
CA PHE A 165 5.16 9.82 -18.77
C PHE A 165 5.42 10.57 -20.08
N GLY A 166 5.20 11.89 -20.07
CA GLY A 166 5.34 12.77 -21.23
C GLY A 166 4.17 12.72 -22.24
N ALA A 167 3.14 11.89 -22.01
CA ALA A 167 1.93 11.90 -22.82
C ALA A 167 0.94 13.00 -22.36
N ALA A 168 0.00 13.37 -23.24
CA ALA A 168 -0.91 14.49 -23.02
C ALA A 168 -1.81 14.33 -21.77
N GLU A 169 -2.18 13.10 -21.41
CA GLU A 169 -3.03 12.84 -20.24
C GLU A 169 -2.22 12.46 -18.99
N TYR A 170 -0.88 12.53 -19.04
CA TYR A 170 -0.04 12.27 -17.86
C TYR A 170 -0.40 13.24 -16.73
N LYS A 171 -0.56 12.70 -15.51
CA LYS A 171 -0.85 13.48 -14.30
C LYS A 171 0.24 13.21 -13.27
N HIS A 172 0.72 14.27 -12.64
CA HIS A 172 1.64 14.23 -11.51
C HIS A 172 1.26 15.30 -10.49
N GLY A 173 1.91 15.22 -9.32
CA GLY A 173 1.69 16.11 -8.21
C GLY A 173 0.41 15.79 -7.46
N GLN A 174 0.23 16.53 -6.37
CA GLN A 174 -0.88 16.39 -5.44
C GLN A 174 -1.53 17.73 -5.18
N LYS A 175 -2.75 17.69 -4.65
CA LYS A 175 -3.42 18.88 -4.13
C LYS A 175 -3.47 18.78 -2.62
N VAL A 176 -3.24 19.90 -1.94
CA VAL A 176 -3.45 20.02 -0.49
C VAL A 176 -4.85 19.53 -0.17
N VAL A 177 -4.94 18.64 0.81
CA VAL A 177 -6.20 18.07 1.26
C VAL A 177 -6.59 18.78 2.54
N ALA A 178 -7.83 19.27 2.63
CA ALA A 178 -8.35 19.75 3.90
C ALA A 178 -8.25 18.62 4.93
N ASN A 179 -7.56 18.86 6.04
CA ASN A 179 -7.57 17.91 7.15
C ASN A 179 -9.01 17.82 7.64
N ASN A 180 -9.75 16.79 7.25
CA ASN A 180 -11.08 16.58 7.82
C ASN A 180 -10.89 16.46 9.34
N PRO A 181 -11.53 17.31 10.15
CA PRO A 181 -11.55 17.08 11.58
C PRO A 181 -12.21 15.71 11.76
N THR A 182 -11.50 14.83 12.44
CA THR A 182 -11.97 13.52 12.87
C THR A 182 -13.43 13.65 13.31
N GLN A 183 -14.29 12.74 12.85
CA GLN A 183 -15.60 12.51 13.46
C GLN A 183 -15.41 12.34 14.97
N GLY A 184 -15.71 13.41 15.68
CA GLY A 184 -15.52 13.55 17.11
C GLY A 184 -16.34 14.75 17.55
N SER A 185 -17.63 14.73 17.25
CA SER A 185 -18.58 15.71 17.78
C SER A 185 -19.99 15.14 17.81
N SER A 186 -20.33 14.60 18.98
CA SER A 186 -21.63 14.78 19.62
C SER A 186 -21.40 14.58 21.11
N LYS A 187 -21.80 15.43 22.05
CA LYS A 187 -22.43 16.75 22.09
C LYS A 187 -22.18 17.27 23.52
N ASN A 188 -22.05 18.58 23.67
CA ASN A 188 -22.07 19.27 24.96
C ASN A 188 -23.28 18.89 25.82
N ALA A 189 -23.08 18.63 27.11
CA ALA A 189 -24.03 19.00 28.17
C ALA A 189 -23.33 19.05 29.55
N ASN A 190 -23.34 20.27 30.11
CA ASN A 190 -23.33 20.63 31.54
C ASN A 190 -21.99 20.72 32.32
N THR A 191 -21.51 21.97 32.47
CA THR A 191 -21.04 22.58 33.73
C THR A 191 -21.98 22.23 34.91
N ALA A 192 -21.59 21.93 36.15
CA ALA A 192 -20.49 22.37 37.05
C ALA A 192 -20.42 21.39 38.27
N PRO A 193 -19.76 21.69 39.41
CA PRO A 193 -18.34 21.99 39.69
C PRO A 193 -17.67 20.94 40.63
N ALA A 194 -16.41 21.20 40.98
CA ALA A 194 -15.44 20.34 41.66
C ALA A 194 -15.73 19.90 43.13
N ALA A 195 -15.33 18.66 43.44
CA ALA A 195 -14.73 18.13 44.69
C ALA A 195 -14.26 16.70 44.33
N GLY A 196 -13.01 16.25 44.49
CA GLY A 196 -12.20 16.25 45.70
C GLY A 196 -12.19 14.82 46.29
N VAL A 197 -10.99 14.21 46.35
CA VAL A 197 -10.57 13.07 47.21
C VAL A 197 -10.57 11.64 46.62
N ASN A 198 -9.42 10.99 46.87
CA ASN A 198 -8.94 9.64 46.56
C ASN A 198 -9.79 8.49 47.15
N ASP A 199 -9.77 7.29 46.55
CA ASP A 199 -8.94 6.15 46.99
C ASP A 199 -9.38 4.82 46.34
N ASN A 200 -8.36 4.12 45.81
CA ASN A 200 -8.04 2.69 45.91
C ASN A 200 -9.10 1.57 46.00
N LEU A 201 -8.73 0.45 45.33
CA LEU A 201 -9.03 -0.97 45.60
C LEU A 201 -10.34 -1.61 45.06
N THR A 202 -10.15 -2.43 44.01
CA THR A 202 -10.81 -3.75 43.78
C THR A 202 -10.66 -4.70 45.00
N PRO A 203 -11.32 -5.89 45.09
CA PRO A 203 -12.23 -6.58 44.16
C PRO A 203 -13.49 -7.21 44.82
N THR A 204 -14.51 -7.58 44.04
CA THR A 204 -15.39 -8.69 44.46
C THR A 204 -15.97 -9.51 43.32
N SER A 205 -15.84 -10.82 43.54
CA SER A 205 -16.34 -11.96 42.78
C SER A 205 -17.86 -11.99 42.65
N GLY A 206 -18.37 -12.37 41.47
CA GLY A 206 -19.78 -12.61 41.20
C GLY A 206 -19.95 -13.68 40.13
N LYS A 207 -20.17 -14.91 40.59
CA LYS A 207 -20.44 -16.14 39.83
C LYS A 207 -21.91 -16.13 39.39
N ILE A 208 -22.22 -16.31 38.10
CA ILE A 208 -23.57 -16.71 37.65
C ILE A 208 -23.44 -17.79 36.56
N THR A 209 -24.34 -18.75 36.69
CA THR A 209 -24.48 -20.11 36.16
C THR A 209 -25.01 -20.25 34.73
N GLU A 210 -24.88 -21.49 34.26
CA GLU A 210 -25.27 -22.17 33.02
C GLU A 210 -26.71 -22.02 32.50
N GLY A 211 -26.87 -22.40 31.21
CA GLY A 211 -28.10 -22.82 30.56
C GLY A 211 -28.60 -21.78 29.55
N GLY A 212 -28.75 -22.00 28.26
CA GLY A 212 -28.92 -23.21 27.46
C GLY A 212 -29.90 -22.82 26.33
N ASP A 213 -29.53 -23.03 25.07
CA ASP A 213 -30.39 -23.61 24.03
C ASP A 213 -29.83 -23.39 22.62
N VAL A 214 -29.46 -24.52 22.04
CA VAL A 214 -29.05 -24.70 20.66
C VAL A 214 -30.31 -24.75 19.79
N LYS A 215 -30.53 -23.75 18.94
CA LYS A 215 -31.43 -23.87 17.79
C LYS A 215 -30.62 -24.06 16.51
N LYS A 216 -30.59 -25.32 16.06
CA LYS A 216 -30.29 -25.70 14.67
C LYS A 216 -31.30 -25.02 13.74
N SER A 217 -30.80 -24.24 12.79
CA SER A 217 -31.53 -23.85 11.59
C SER A 217 -30.68 -24.22 10.38
N SER A 218 -31.28 -25.03 9.53
CA SER A 218 -30.71 -25.60 8.33
C SER A 218 -30.85 -24.63 7.16
N SER A 219 -29.90 -24.72 6.23
CA SER A 219 -30.00 -24.34 4.81
C SER A 219 -29.80 -22.86 4.46
N SER A 220 -28.64 -22.56 3.89
CA SER A 220 -28.57 -22.08 2.51
C SER A 220 -27.12 -22.16 2.01
N ARG A 221 -26.97 -22.72 0.81
CA ARG A 221 -25.70 -22.79 0.09
C ARG A 221 -25.28 -21.37 -0.28
N LEU A 222 -24.41 -20.77 0.52
CA LEU A 222 -23.64 -19.62 0.10
C LEU A 222 -22.54 -20.11 -0.84
N THR A 223 -22.76 -19.90 -2.14
CA THR A 223 -21.68 -19.80 -3.12
C THR A 223 -20.69 -18.76 -2.60
N SER A 224 -19.56 -19.24 -2.08
CA SER A 224 -18.41 -18.40 -1.77
C SER A 224 -17.92 -17.79 -3.07
N ALA A 225 -18.37 -16.58 -3.38
CA ALA A 225 -17.62 -15.67 -4.22
C ALA A 225 -16.32 -15.41 -3.44
N VAL A 226 -15.24 -16.08 -3.87
CA VAL A 226 -13.88 -15.74 -3.46
C VAL A 226 -13.68 -14.30 -3.94
N SER A 227 -13.91 -13.34 -3.04
CA SER A 227 -13.38 -11.99 -3.21
C SER A 227 -11.88 -12.14 -3.17
N VAL A 228 -11.26 -12.18 -4.35
CA VAL A 228 -9.85 -11.89 -4.50
C VAL A 228 -9.71 -10.42 -4.13
N VAL A 229 -9.52 -10.15 -2.83
CA VAL A 229 -8.98 -8.87 -2.37
C VAL A 229 -7.57 -8.85 -2.94
N ALA A 230 -7.41 -8.14 -4.05
CA ALA A 230 -6.09 -7.87 -4.61
C ALA A 230 -5.31 -7.06 -3.57
N MET A 231 -4.42 -7.74 -2.84
CA MET A 231 -3.39 -7.09 -2.04
C MET A 231 -2.47 -6.35 -3.01
N LEU A 232 -2.68 -5.05 -3.19
CA LEU A 232 -1.90 -4.21 -4.09
C LEU A 232 -1.07 -3.23 -3.26
N PRO A 233 0.12 -3.61 -2.74
CA PRO A 233 0.98 -2.60 -2.14
C PRO A 233 1.23 -1.48 -3.16
N ALA A 234 0.80 -0.27 -2.80
CA ALA A 234 0.96 0.90 -3.62
C ALA A 234 2.43 1.34 -3.57
N LEU A 235 3.00 1.57 -4.75
CA LEU A 235 4.30 2.19 -4.90
C LEU A 235 4.05 3.61 -5.37
N ILE A 236 4.21 4.55 -4.45
CA ILE A 236 4.19 5.98 -4.75
C ILE A 236 5.65 6.40 -4.88
N CYS A 237 6.02 6.99 -6.01
CA CYS A 237 7.30 7.69 -6.09
C CYS A 237 7.07 9.16 -5.78
N VAL A 238 8.05 9.76 -5.13
CA VAL A 238 8.10 11.17 -4.81
C VAL A 238 9.31 11.75 -5.55
N TYR A 239 9.07 12.64 -6.50
CA TYR A 239 10.05 13.16 -7.47
C TYR A 239 10.16 14.70 -7.39
N LEU A 240 11.25 15.23 -7.95
CA LEU A 240 11.55 16.66 -8.01
C LEU A 240 11.20 17.25 -9.38
N LEU A 241 10.59 18.44 -9.42
CA LEU A 241 10.60 19.27 -10.64
C LEU A 241 11.99 19.85 -10.89
#